data_AF-A0A059CAN7-F1
#
_entry.id   AF-A0A059CAN7-F1
#
_cell.length_a   1.000
_cell.length_b   1.000
_cell.length_c   1.000
_cell.angle_alpha   90.00
_cell.angle_beta   90.00
_cell.angle_gamma   90.00
#
_symmetry.space_group_name_H-M   'P 1'
#
loop_
_entity.id
_entity.type
_entity.pdbx_description
1 polymer ?
#
loop_
_entity_poly.entity_id
_entity_poly.type
_entity_poly.pdbx_seq_one_letter_code
_entity_poly.pdbx_strand_id
1 'polypeptide(L)'
;MTCDKYPRVCRAASSPGPDCCNKQCVDVATDRLNCGACRKRCKYGEMCCQGKCVNPSVDEKHCGRCGNKCSKGSSCVHGLCNYA
;
A
#
# COMPACT_ATOMS: atom_id res chain seq x y z
N MET A 1 -5.85 -5.77 25.53
CA MET A 1 -5.81 -4.34 25.18
C MET A 1 -6.09 -4.23 23.69
N THR A 2 -7.18 -3.56 23.28
CA THR A 2 -7.54 -3.41 21.85
C THR A 2 -7.39 -1.97 21.42
N CYS A 3 -7.06 -1.74 20.14
CA CYS A 3 -6.82 -0.40 19.64
C CYS A 3 -8.06 0.50 19.64
N ASP A 4 -9.28 -0.06 19.60
CA ASP A 4 -10.54 0.70 19.70
C ASP A 4 -10.64 1.50 21.00
N LYS A 5 -10.09 0.96 22.10
CA LYS A 5 -10.08 1.62 23.42
C LYS A 5 -8.77 2.34 23.71
N TYR A 6 -7.67 1.86 23.13
CA TYR A 6 -6.32 2.38 23.34
C TYR A 6 -5.61 2.61 22.01
N PRO A 7 -5.94 3.67 21.24
CA PRO A 7 -5.38 3.87 19.89
C PRO A 7 -3.85 3.97 19.87
N ARG A 8 -3.25 4.39 21.00
CA ARG A 8 -1.80 4.54 21.13
C ARG A 8 -1.03 3.23 21.01
N VAL A 9 -1.68 2.08 21.26
CA VAL A 9 -1.02 0.76 21.10
C VAL A 9 -0.56 0.53 19.67
N CYS A 10 -1.23 1.12 18.68
CA CYS A 10 -0.85 0.99 17.28
C CYS A 10 0.40 1.82 16.91
N ARG A 11 0.76 2.82 17.73
CA ARG A 11 1.97 3.63 17.50
C ARG A 11 3.23 3.01 18.09
N ALA A 12 3.11 1.86 18.77
CA ALA A 12 4.26 1.13 19.26
C ALA A 12 5.10 0.60 18.10
N ALA A 13 6.44 0.58 18.26
CA ALA A 13 7.36 0.14 17.19
C ALA A 13 7.14 -1.32 16.75
N SER A 14 6.58 -2.16 17.61
CA SER A 14 6.24 -3.56 17.31
C SER A 14 4.85 -3.73 16.69
N SER A 15 4.09 -2.65 16.50
CA SER A 15 2.77 -2.69 15.89
C SER A 15 2.89 -2.85 14.37
N PRO A 16 1.99 -3.60 13.71
CA PRO A 16 1.95 -3.70 12.25
C PRO A 16 1.66 -2.37 11.53
N GLY A 17 1.15 -1.37 12.23
CA GLY A 17 0.94 -0.03 11.70
C GLY A 17 0.19 0.88 12.67
N PRO A 18 0.09 2.19 12.36
CA PRO A 18 -0.45 3.20 13.26
C PRO A 18 -1.98 3.26 13.29
N ASP A 19 -2.67 2.64 12.34
CA ASP A 19 -4.11 2.76 12.14
C ASP A 19 -4.87 1.61 12.81
N CYS A 20 -5.96 1.94 13.50
CA CYS A 20 -6.80 0.94 14.12
C CYS A 20 -7.97 0.56 13.19
N CYS A 21 -7.97 -0.68 12.70
CA CYS A 21 -9.03 -1.25 11.89
C CYS A 21 -9.56 -2.55 12.50
N ASN A 22 -10.85 -2.58 12.88
CA ASN A 22 -11.51 -3.75 13.48
C ASN A 22 -10.71 -4.36 14.67
N LYS A 23 -10.31 -3.57 15.66
CA LYS A 23 -9.50 -4.00 16.83
C LYS A 23 -8.05 -4.42 16.51
N GLN A 24 -7.63 -4.36 15.25
CA GLN A 24 -6.27 -4.67 14.82
C GLN A 24 -5.56 -3.41 14.37
N CYS A 25 -4.26 -3.35 14.68
CA CYS A 25 -3.41 -2.30 14.16
C CYS A 25 -2.90 -2.69 12.78
N VAL A 26 -3.09 -1.81 11.80
CA VAL A 26 -2.70 -1.99 10.40
C VAL A 26 -2.05 -0.71 9.92
N ASP A 27 -1.35 -0.77 8.80
CA ASP A 27 -0.84 0.42 8.11
C ASP A 27 -1.67 0.65 6.85
N VAL A 28 -2.54 1.65 6.85
CA VAL A 28 -3.37 1.92 5.68
C VAL A 28 -2.55 2.41 4.49
N ALA A 29 -1.28 2.77 4.67
CA ALA A 29 -0.41 3.20 3.58
C ALA A 29 0.16 2.04 2.76
N THR A 30 0.25 0.84 3.35
CA THR A 30 0.93 -0.32 2.75
C THR A 30 0.08 -1.60 2.78
N ASP A 31 -0.93 -1.70 3.64
CA ASP A 31 -1.82 -2.84 3.72
C ASP A 31 -2.82 -2.85 2.55
N ARG A 32 -2.70 -3.87 1.70
CA ARG A 32 -3.59 -4.11 0.54
C ARG A 32 -5.05 -4.32 0.93
N LEU A 33 -5.34 -4.80 2.14
CA LEU A 33 -6.70 -5.04 2.64
C LEU A 33 -7.33 -3.80 3.26
N ASN A 34 -6.51 -2.80 3.62
CA ASN A 34 -6.94 -1.59 4.32
C ASN A 34 -6.36 -0.32 3.66
N CYS A 35 -6.26 -0.28 2.33
CA CYS A 35 -5.49 0.72 1.62
C CYS A 35 -6.17 2.11 1.59
N GLY A 36 -5.60 3.05 2.33
CA GLY A 36 -6.09 4.41 2.52
C GLY A 36 -7.31 4.53 3.44
N ALA A 37 -7.94 3.41 3.81
CA ALA A 37 -9.02 3.34 4.78
C ALA A 37 -9.26 1.87 5.22
N CYS A 38 -9.82 1.69 6.40
CA CYS A 38 -10.19 0.35 6.89
C CYS A 38 -11.14 -0.37 5.93
N ARG A 39 -10.89 -1.67 5.70
CA ARG A 39 -11.62 -2.54 4.76
C ARG A 39 -11.64 -2.05 3.30
N LYS A 40 -10.78 -1.11 2.92
CA LYS A 40 -10.60 -0.68 1.53
C LYS A 40 -9.59 -1.58 0.83
N ARG A 41 -10.06 -2.71 0.32
CA ARG A 41 -9.23 -3.70 -0.37
C ARG A 41 -8.91 -3.26 -1.80
N CYS A 42 -7.64 -3.33 -2.20
CA CYS A 42 -7.23 -3.14 -3.58
C CYS A 42 -7.66 -4.31 -4.48
N LYS A 43 -7.85 -4.04 -5.77
CA LYS A 43 -8.28 -5.07 -6.74
C LYS A 43 -7.20 -6.14 -6.92
N TYR A 44 -7.56 -7.20 -7.64
CA TYR A 44 -6.57 -8.20 -8.03
C TYR A 44 -5.49 -7.56 -8.91
N GLY A 45 -4.22 -7.89 -8.65
CA GLY A 45 -3.07 -7.30 -9.34
C GLY A 45 -2.66 -5.91 -8.83
N GLU A 46 -3.44 -5.25 -7.97
CA GLU A 46 -3.07 -3.97 -7.36
C GLU A 46 -2.37 -4.15 -6.01
N MET A 47 -1.48 -3.22 -5.69
CA MET A 47 -0.81 -3.09 -4.40
C MET A 47 -1.20 -1.78 -3.72
N CYS A 48 -1.14 -1.74 -2.39
CA CYS A 48 -1.28 -0.49 -1.66
C CYS A 48 0.05 0.26 -1.64
N CYS A 49 0.04 1.49 -2.12
CA CYS A 49 1.20 2.37 -2.13
C CYS A 49 0.75 3.76 -1.67
N GLN A 50 1.28 4.20 -0.53
CA GLN A 50 0.98 5.52 0.04
C GLN A 50 -0.53 5.75 0.22
N GLY A 51 -1.26 4.70 0.62
CA GLY A 51 -2.71 4.75 0.85
C GLY A 51 -3.55 4.75 -0.43
N LYS A 52 -2.95 4.47 -1.58
CA LYS A 52 -3.64 4.32 -2.86
C LYS A 52 -3.39 2.95 -3.46
N CYS A 53 -4.44 2.37 -4.03
CA CYS A 53 -4.29 1.16 -4.82
C CYS A 53 -3.70 1.53 -6.18
N VAL A 54 -2.55 0.96 -6.49
CA VAL A 54 -1.82 1.19 -7.74
C VAL A 54 -1.55 -0.15 -8.40
N ASN A 55 -1.57 -0.19 -9.73
CA ASN A 55 -1.24 -1.39 -10.47
C ASN A 55 0.24 -1.35 -10.89
N PRO A 56 1.12 -2.11 -10.24
CA PRO A 56 2.54 -2.04 -10.51
C PRO A 56 2.90 -2.58 -11.89
N SER A 57 1.98 -3.25 -12.61
CA SER A 57 2.26 -3.80 -13.93
C SER A 57 2.19 -2.76 -15.05
N VAL A 58 1.52 -1.63 -14.81
CA VAL A 58 1.24 -0.60 -15.83
C VAL A 58 1.44 0.83 -15.32
N ASP A 59 1.49 1.04 -14.01
CA ASP A 59 1.69 2.38 -13.44
C ASP A 59 3.16 2.80 -13.56
N GLU A 60 3.42 3.80 -14.40
CA GLU A 60 4.76 4.34 -14.63
C GLU A 60 5.43 4.94 -13.39
N LYS A 61 4.67 5.29 -12.35
CA LYS A 61 5.19 5.85 -11.09
C LYS A 61 5.42 4.77 -10.03
N HIS A 62 4.85 3.59 -10.22
CA HIS A 62 4.86 2.50 -9.26
C HIS A 62 5.19 1.15 -9.92
N CYS A 63 6.03 1.16 -10.95
CA CYS A 63 6.28 0.02 -11.81
C CYS A 63 7.03 -1.09 -11.09
N GLY A 64 6.46 -2.28 -10.96
CA GLY A 64 7.02 -3.43 -10.23
C GLY A 64 7.06 -3.28 -8.70
N ARG A 65 7.11 -2.06 -8.16
CA ARG A 65 7.06 -1.77 -6.72
C ARG A 65 6.60 -0.33 -6.41
N CYS A 66 6.20 -0.08 -5.17
CA CYS A 66 5.77 1.23 -4.70
C CYS A 66 6.85 2.30 -4.94
N GLY A 67 6.53 3.31 -5.73
CA GLY A 67 7.38 4.49 -5.92
C GLY A 67 8.51 4.28 -6.93
N ASN A 68 8.55 3.13 -7.61
CA ASN A 68 9.49 2.92 -8.70
C ASN A 68 8.98 3.59 -9.97
N LYS A 69 9.45 4.82 -10.18
CA LYS A 69 9.12 5.59 -11.37
C LYS A 69 10.05 5.22 -12.52
N CYS A 70 9.47 4.91 -13.67
CA CYS A 70 10.24 4.69 -14.90
C CYS A 70 10.86 6.00 -15.42
N SER A 71 12.03 5.90 -16.06
CA SER A 71 12.72 7.03 -16.69
C SER A 71 11.85 7.71 -17.74
N LYS A 72 12.08 9.01 -17.99
CA LYS A 72 11.32 9.77 -19.02
C LYS A 72 11.40 9.04 -20.37
N GLY A 73 10.24 8.67 -20.91
CA GLY A 73 10.12 7.97 -22.19
C GLY A 73 10.05 6.44 -22.10
N SER A 74 10.18 5.86 -20.90
CA SER A 74 10.03 4.41 -20.69
C SER A 74 8.66 4.08 -20.11
N SER A 75 7.95 3.16 -20.76
CA SER A 75 6.66 2.66 -20.29
C SER A 75 6.84 1.55 -19.26
N CYS A 76 5.88 1.45 -18.34
CA CYS A 76 5.77 0.30 -17.46
C CYS A 76 4.96 -0.80 -18.17
N VAL A 77 5.60 -1.93 -18.43
CA VAL A 77 4.96 -3.08 -19.08
C VAL A 77 5.28 -4.33 -18.28
N HIS A 78 4.24 -5.07 -17.88
CA HIS A 78 4.36 -6.27 -17.03
C HIS A 78 5.19 -6.05 -15.73
N GLY A 79 5.25 -4.81 -15.24
CA GLY A 79 5.98 -4.46 -14.02
C GLY A 79 7.47 -4.20 -14.22
N LEU A 80 7.91 -4.00 -15.46
CA LEU A 80 9.28 -3.67 -15.82
C LEU A 80 9.34 -2.34 -16.58
N CYS A 81 10.25 -1.47 -16.16
CA CYS A 81 10.60 -0.27 -16.92
C CYS A 81 11.60 -0.65 -18.02
N ASN A 82 11.39 -0.16 -19.25
CA ASN A 82 12.18 -0.52 -20.44
C ASN A 82 11.98 -1.98 -20.90
N TYR A 83 10.73 -2.45 -20.93
CA TYR A 83 10.38 -3.66 -21.68
C TYR A 83 10.48 -3.34 -23.19
N ALA A 84 11.67 -3.51 -23.75
CA ALA A 84 11.99 -3.36 -25.18
C ALA A 84 12.81 -4.56 -25.64
#